data_AF-A0A920BZW2-F1
#
_entry.id   AF-A0A920BZW2-F1
#
_cell.length_a   1.000
_cell.length_b   1.000
_cell.length_c   1.000
_cell.angle_alpha   90.00
_cell.angle_beta   90.00
_cell.angle_gamma   90.00
#
_symmetry.space_group_name_H-M   'P 1'
#
loop_
_entity.id
_entity.type
_entity.pdbx_description
1 polymer ?
#
loop_
_entity_poly.entity_id
_entity_poly.type
_entity_poly.pdbx_seq_one_letter_code
_entity_poly.pdbx_strand_id
1 'polypeptide(L)' 'MAILRSVDEFKLVFPDKKITTHIIYEWCQVIAEKRIISRTLRKNFIVQGYGRHAYYTGKKNARSS' A
#
# COMPACT_ATOMS: atom_id res chain seq x y z
N MET A 1 7.55 9.80 -2.55
CA MET A 1 7.27 8.83 -3.64
C MET A 1 5.77 8.84 -3.94
N ALA A 2 5.37 8.98 -5.21
CA ALA A 2 3.97 9.14 -5.63
C ALA A 2 3.04 8.04 -5.10
N ILE A 3 3.52 6.78 -5.07
CA ILE A 3 2.76 5.62 -4.57
C ILE A 3 2.26 5.82 -3.13
N LEU A 4 3.07 6.42 -2.26
CA LEU A 4 2.67 6.66 -0.86
C LEU A 4 1.55 7.68 -0.75
N ARG A 5 1.52 8.69 -1.65
CA ARG A 5 0.44 9.68 -1.72
C ARG A 5 -0.82 9.04 -2.27
N SER A 6 -0.70 8.26 -3.34
CA SER A 6 -1.84 7.52 -3.92
C SER A 6 -2.49 6.56 -2.93
N VAL A 7 -1.69 5.90 -2.08
CA VAL A 7 -2.22 5.05 -0.99
C VAL A 7 -2.94 5.88 0.07
N ASP A 8 -2.44 7.07 0.39
CA ASP A 8 -3.06 7.99 1.34
C ASP A 8 -4.40 8.52 0.81
N GLU A 9 -4.44 8.96 -0.45
CA GLU A 9 -5.65 9.38 -1.16
C GLU A 9 -6.67 8.23 -1.22
N PHE A 10 -6.23 7.03 -1.57
CA PHE A 10 -7.09 5.85 -1.58
C PHE A 10 -7.74 5.59 -0.20
N LYS A 11 -6.98 5.74 0.89
CA LYS A 11 -7.53 5.61 2.25
C LYS A 11 -8.53 6.70 2.59
N LEU A 12 -8.30 7.93 2.13
CA LEU A 12 -9.20 9.06 2.38
C LEU A 12 -10.53 8.85 1.67
N VAL A 13 -10.51 8.35 0.43
CA VAL A 13 -11.72 8.06 -0.34
C VAL A 13 -12.40 6.77 0.14
N PHE A 14 -11.63 5.75 0.53
CA PHE A 14 -12.13 4.45 0.94
C PHE A 14 -11.52 3.99 2.27
N PRO A 15 -11.95 4.58 3.40
CA PRO A 15 -11.39 4.25 4.72
C PRO A 15 -11.67 2.81 5.15
N ASP A 16 -12.76 2.21 4.66
CA ASP A 16 -13.18 0.86 5.00
C ASP A 16 -12.49 -0.23 4.15
N LYS A 17 -11.85 0.15 3.03
CA LYS A 17 -11.23 -0.82 2.13
C LYS A 17 -9.82 -1.20 2.56
N LYS A 18 -9.54 -2.51 2.54
CA LYS A 18 -8.20 -3.06 2.76
C LYS A 18 -7.27 -2.67 1.62
N ILE A 19 -6.06 -2.23 1.96
CA ILE A 19 -5.03 -1.94 0.97
C ILE A 19 -4.39 -3.23 0.51
N THR A 20 -4.45 -3.47 -0.79
CA THR A 20 -3.73 -4.56 -1.45
C THR A 20 -2.90 -4.01 -2.59
N THR A 21 -1.83 -4.71 -2.97
CA THR A 21 -1.03 -4.32 -4.14
C THR A 21 -1.90 -4.18 -5.39
N HIS A 22 -2.90 -5.05 -5.54
CA HIS A 22 -3.80 -5.03 -6.69
C HIS A 22 -4.63 -3.75 -6.75
N ILE A 23 -5.28 -3.39 -5.64
CA ILE A 23 -6.13 -2.18 -5.57
C ILE A 23 -5.30 -0.91 -5.82
N ILE A 24 -4.10 -0.82 -5.25
CA ILE A 24 -3.23 0.35 -5.47
C ILE A 24 -2.70 0.39 -6.90
N TYR A 25 -2.44 -0.76 -7.51
CA TYR A 25 -2.09 -0.82 -8.93
C TYR A 25 -3.22 -0.32 -9.82
N GLU A 26 -4.46 -0.74 -9.55
CA GLU A 26 -5.65 -0.28 -10.27
C GLU A 26 -5.90 1.22 -10.05
N TRP A 27 -5.69 1.72 -8.83
CA TRP A 27 -5.82 3.14 -8.52
C TRP A 27 -4.76 4.00 -9.23
N CYS A 28 -3.54 3.48 -9.32
CA CYS A 28 -2.40 4.22 -9.83
C CYS A 28 -2.22 4.10 -11.35
N GLN A 29 -2.77 3.03 -11.97
CA GLN A 29 -2.78 2.50 -13.35
C GLN A 29 -1.65 2.89 -14.35
N VAL A 30 -1.16 4.11 -14.28
CA VAL A 30 -0.18 4.76 -15.16
C VAL A 30 1.23 4.85 -14.55
N ILE A 31 1.37 4.92 -13.22
CA ILE A 31 2.62 5.47 -12.63
C ILE A 31 3.62 4.40 -12.14
N ALA A 32 3.21 3.15 -11.88
CA ALA A 32 4.12 2.15 -11.30
C ALA A 32 3.80 0.68 -11.63
N GLU A 33 4.84 -0.10 -11.91
CA GLU A 33 4.76 -1.56 -11.99
C GLU A 33 4.31 -2.19 -10.65
N LYS A 34 3.54 -3.29 -10.73
CA LYS A 34 3.10 -4.07 -9.55
C LYS A 34 4.26 -4.45 -8.62
N ARG A 35 5.46 -4.71 -9.16
CA ARG A 35 6.67 -5.01 -8.38
C ARG A 35 7.11 -3.82 -7.53
N ILE A 36 7.12 -2.61 -8.08
CA ILE A 36 7.53 -1.38 -7.38
C ILE A 36 6.51 -1.05 -6.28
N ILE A 37 5.22 -1.17 -6.59
CA ILE A 37 4.14 -1.00 -5.60
C ILE A 37 4.31 -1.99 -4.46
N SER A 38 4.51 -3.28 -4.75
CA SER A 38 4.71 -4.31 -3.74
C SER A 38 5.91 -4.02 -2.84
N ARG A 39 7.07 -3.68 -3.42
CA ARG A 39 8.28 -3.33 -2.65
C ARG A 39 8.05 -2.10 -1.78
N THR A 40 7.38 -1.08 -2.31
CA THR A 40 7.09 0.17 -1.60
C THR A 40 6.14 -0.08 -0.43
N LEU A 41 5.05 -0.83 -0.66
CA LEU A 41 4.08 -1.18 0.36
C LEU A 41 4.72 -2.03 1.47
N ARG A 42 5.50 -3.06 1.13
CA ARG A 42 6.20 -3.90 2.13
C ARG A 42 7.22 -3.12 2.97
N LYS A 43 7.91 -2.14 2.37
CA LYS A 43 8.90 -1.29 3.05
C LYS A 43 8.24 -0.30 4.00
N ASN A 44 7.11 0.29 3.61
CA ASN A 44 6.49 1.41 4.35
C ASN A 44 5.26 1.02 5.17
N PHE A 45 4.65 -0.14 4.95
CA PHE A 45 3.44 -0.58 5.65
C PHE A 45 3.62 -1.95 6.27
N ILE A 46 2.81 -2.27 7.28
CA ILE A 46 2.80 -3.60 7.90
C ILE A 46 1.98 -4.52 7.00
N VAL A 47 2.58 -5.62 6.57
CA VAL A 47 1.87 -6.65 5.82
C VAL A 47 1.17 -7.57 6.81
N GLN A 48 -0.11 -7.83 6.58
CA GLN A 48 -0.94 -8.76 7.33
C GLN A 48 -1.38 -9.90 6.41
N GLY A 49 -1.24 -11.13 6.89
CA GLY A 49 -1.48 -12.35 6.12
C GLY A 49 -0.29 -12.80 5.28
N TYR A 50 -0.51 -13.86 4.50
CA TYR A 50 0.52 -14.52 3.69
C TYR A 50 0.02 -14.77 2.25
N GLY A 51 0.94 -14.71 1.28
CA GLY A 51 0.64 -15.01 -0.13
C GLY A 51 -0.31 -14.02 -0.81
N ARG A 52 -1.31 -14.55 -1.52
CA ARG A 52 -2.25 -13.79 -2.39
C ARG A 52 -3.28 -12.96 -1.62
N HIS A 53 -3.49 -13.29 -0.34
CA HIS A 53 -4.45 -12.62 0.54
C HIS A 53 -3.78 -11.60 1.46
N ALA A 54 -2.50 -11.32 1.24
CA ALA A 54 -1.76 -10.33 2.02
C ALA A 54 -2.30 -8.92 1.76
N TYR A 55 -2.60 -8.21 2.85
CA TYR A 55 -3.06 -6.83 2.84
C TYR A 55 -2.17 -5.97 3.73
N TYR A 56 -2.22 -4.65 3.56
CA TYR A 56 -1.34 -3.73 4.26
C TYR A 56 -2.12 -2.90 5.28
N THR A 57 -1.67 -2.93 6.54
CA THR A 57 -2.30 -2.23 7.67
C THR A 57 -1.30 -1.27 8.31
N GLY A 58 -1.64 0.01 8.41
CA GLY A 58 -0.78 1.01 9.06
C GLY A 58 0.55 1.31 8.35
N LYS A 59 1.09 2.52 8.55
CA LYS A 59 2.46 2.86 8.13
C LYS A 59 3.42 2.29 9.17
N LYS A 60 4.48 1.58 8.74
CA LYS A 60 5.66 1.26 9.54
C LYS A 60 6.39 2.57 9.82
N ASN A 61 5.91 3.33 10.78
CA ASN A 61 6.71 4.41 11.32
C ASN A 61 7.82 3.76 12.14
N ALA A 62 9.05 3.83 11.62
CA ALA A 62 10.24 3.73 12.44
C ALA A 62 10.25 4.95 13.38
N ARG A 63 9.52 4.85 14.49
CA ARG A 63 9.74 5.69 15.66
C ARG A 63 9.96 4.72 16.81
N SER A 64 11.19 4.20 16.89
CA SER A 64 11.73 3.70 18.13
C SER A 64 12.70 4.77 18.62
N SER A 65 12.31 5.37 19.74
CA SER A 65 13.06 6.22 20.67
C SER A 65 13.67 7.52 20.21
#